data_AF-A0A3M1R909-F1
#
_entry.id   AF-A0A3M1R909-F1
#
_cell.length_a   1.000
_cell.length_b   1.000
_cell.length_c   1.000
_cell.angle_alpha   90.00
_cell.angle_beta   90.00
_cell.angle_gamma   90.00
#
_symmetry.space_group_name_H-M   'P 1'
#
loop_
_entity.id
_entity.type
_entity.pdbx_description
1 polymer ?
#
loop_
_entity_poly.entity_id
_entity_poly.type
_entity_poly.pdbx_seq_one_letter_code
_entity_poly.pdbx_strand_id
1 'polypeptide(L)' 'MVRRALEGLDGVKKAKVSFTRGEARVTYDPKKVSVEQMIAAVQRAGFGASMP' A
#
# COMPACT_ATOMS: atom_id res chain seq x y z
N MET A 1 -7.69 6.07 -5.21
CA MET A 1 -6.28 6.06 -5.68
C MET A 1 -5.44 5.24 -4.71
N VAL A 2 -4.69 4.26 -5.20
CA VAL A 2 -3.89 3.29 -4.41
C VAL A 2 -2.98 3.97 -3.39
N ARG A 3 -2.32 5.07 -3.77
CA ARG A 3 -1.47 5.85 -2.86
C ARG A 3 -2.23 6.34 -1.61
N ARG A 4 -3.40 6.95 -1.80
CA ARG A 4 -4.24 7.45 -0.70
C ARG A 4 -4.75 6.32 0.19
N ALA A 5 -5.08 5.17 -0.40
CA ALA A 5 -5.51 4.00 0.37
C ALA A 5 -4.39 3.49 1.30
N LEU A 6 -3.14 3.49 0.81
CA LEU A 6 -1.98 3.12 1.61
C LEU A 6 -1.63 4.18 2.66
N GLU A 7 -1.58 5.47 2.28
CA GLU A 7 -1.30 6.58 3.23
C GLU A 7 -2.38 6.74 4.31
N GLY A 8 -3.58 6.18 4.12
CA GLY A 8 -4.65 6.17 5.11
C GLY A 8 -4.54 5.09 6.19
N LEU A 9 -3.58 4.17 6.08
CA LEU A 9 -3.37 3.11 7.07
C LEU A 9 -2.50 3.63 8.24
N ASP A 10 -2.96 3.42 9.48
CA ASP A 10 -2.15 3.76 10.66
C ASP A 10 -0.88 2.91 10.67
N GLY A 11 0.28 3.56 10.55
CA GLY A 11 1.57 2.90 10.42
C GLY A 11 2.24 3.10 9.06
N VAL A 12 1.53 3.56 8.03
CA VAL A 12 2.16 3.94 6.75
C VAL A 12 2.74 5.35 6.87
N LYS A 13 4.07 5.45 6.80
CA LYS A 13 4.79 6.73 6.84
C LYS A 13 4.87 7.39 5.47
N LYS A 14 5.00 6.58 4.41
CA LYS A 14 5.15 7.07 3.04
C LYS A 14 4.73 6.02 2.03
N ALA A 15 3.95 6.39 1.03
CA ALA A 15 3.67 5.52 -0.12
C ALA A 15 4.05 6.22 -1.43
N LYS A 16 4.87 5.56 -2.24
CA LYS A 16 5.20 5.96 -3.62
C LYS A 16 4.64 4.92 -4.57
N VAL A 17 3.77 5.32 -5.47
CA VAL A 17 3.15 4.44 -6.46
C VAL A 17 3.62 4.87 -7.85
N SER A 18 4.17 3.93 -8.62
CA SER A 18 4.58 4.13 -10.00
C SER A 18 3.64 3.34 -10.92
N PHE A 19 2.64 4.03 -11.46
CA PHE A 19 1.70 3.44 -12.43
C PHE A 19 2.40 2.96 -13.70
N THR A 20 3.46 3.65 -14.14
CA THR A 20 4.25 3.28 -15.31
C THR A 20 4.93 1.91 -15.17
N ARG A 21 5.31 1.52 -13.95
CA ARG A 21 5.97 0.23 -13.66
C ARG A 21 5.02 -0.78 -13.01
N GLY A 22 3.81 -0.37 -12.61
CA GLY A 22 2.90 -1.22 -11.85
C GLY A 22 3.38 -1.54 -10.43
N GLU A 23 4.29 -0.76 -9.87
CA GLU A 23 4.94 -1.02 -8.59
C GLU A 23 4.58 0.04 -7.53
N ALA A 24 4.48 -0.37 -6.27
CA ALA A 24 4.32 0.52 -5.14
C ALA A 24 5.42 0.27 -4.10
N ARG A 25 6.12 1.33 -3.68
CA ARG A 25 7.05 1.31 -2.56
C ARG A 25 6.42 1.99 -1.37
N VAL A 26 6.27 1.24 -0.28
CA VAL A 26 5.66 1.74 0.96
C VAL A 26 6.68 1.65 2.09
N THR A 27 6.86 2.75 2.80
CA THR A 27 7.58 2.81 4.06
C THR A 27 6.54 2.78 5.17
N TYR A 28 6.55 1.73 5.96
CA TYR A 28 5.57 1.48 7.01
C TYR A 28 6.23 0.95 8.28
N ASP A 29 5.49 1.03 9.38
CA ASP A 29 5.89 0.45 10.66
C ASP A 29 5.26 -0.95 10.81
N PRO A 30 6.06 -2.03 10.79
CA PRO A 30 5.54 -3.40 10.85
C PRO A 30 4.89 -3.73 12.20
N LYS A 31 5.04 -2.90 13.23
CA LYS A 31 4.33 -3.06 14.51
C LYS A 31 2.91 -2.51 14.47
N LYS A 32 2.58 -1.67 13.48
CA LYS A 32 1.30 -0.98 13.36
C LYS A 32 0.46 -1.46 12.18
N VAL A 33 1.12 -1.79 11.07
CA VAL A 33 0.46 -2.24 9.84
C VAL A 33 1.21 -3.39 9.20
N SER A 34 0.46 -4.39 8.76
CA SER A 34 1.00 -5.56 8.06
C SER A 34 0.88 -5.43 6.54
N VAL A 35 1.71 -6.19 5.82
CA VAL A 35 1.66 -6.26 4.34
C VAL A 35 0.28 -6.69 3.84
N GLU A 36 -0.36 -7.67 4.48
CA GLU A 36 -1.71 -8.10 4.13
C GLU A 36 -2.75 -6.98 4.25
N GLN A 37 -2.65 -6.13 5.28
CA GLN A 37 -3.56 -4.99 5.44
C GLN A 37 -3.36 -3.95 4.34
N MET A 38 -2.10 -3.73 3.93
CA MET A 38 -1.79 -2.89 2.78
C MET A 38 -2.38 -3.47 1.50
N ILE A 39 -2.19 -4.77 1.23
CA ILE A 39 -2.76 -5.46 0.06
C ILE A 39 -4.29 -5.34 0.06
N ALA A 40 -4.95 -5.58 1.20
CA ALA A 40 -6.40 -5.46 1.34
C ALA A 40 -6.88 -4.02 1.06
N ALA A 41 -6.14 -3.00 1.51
CA ALA A 41 -6.45 -1.61 1.20
C ALA A 41 -6.32 -1.29 -0.30
N VAL A 42 -5.34 -1.88 -0.98
CA VAL A 42 -5.20 -1.76 -2.44
C VAL A 42 -6.34 -2.48 -3.17
N GLN A 43 -6.76 -3.67 -2.71
CA GLN A 43 -7.91 -4.41 -3.25
C GLN A 43 -9.23 -3.65 -3.09
N ARG A 44 -9.47 -3.06 -1.92
CA ARG A 44 -10.64 -2.19 -1.70
C ARG A 44 -10.64 -0.95 -2.59
N ALA A 45 -9.47 -0.49 -3.02
CA ALA A 45 -9.35 0.59 -3.99
C ALA A 45 -9.59 0.14 -5.44
N GLY A 46 -9.88 -1.15 -5.69
CA GLY A 46 -10.14 -1.73 -7.00
C GLY A 46 -8.90 -2.27 -7.73
N PHE A 47 -7.77 -2.45 -7.03
CA PHE A 47 -6.50 -2.88 -7.63
C PHE A 47 -5.95 -4.14 -6.97
N GLY A 48 -5.32 -5.03 -7.73
CA GLY A 48 -4.56 -6.14 -7.17
C GLY A 48 -3.17 -5.68 -6.69
N ALA A 49 -2.73 -6.17 -5.54
CA ALA A 49 -1.36 -6.03 -5.07
C ALA A 49 -0.84 -7.38 -4.59
N SER A 50 0.40 -7.70 -4.92
CA SER A 50 1.14 -8.85 -4.40
C SER A 50 2.55 -8.40 -4.08
N MET A 51 3.12 -8.97 -3.03
CA MET A 51 4.55 -8.88 -2.77
C MET A 51 5.21 -10.04 -3.53
N PRO A 52 6.23 -9.79 -4.38
CA PRO A 52 7.08 -10.83 -4.92
C PRO A 52 8.03 -11.40 -3.86
#